data_AF-A0A923L2E3-F1
#
_entry.id   AF-A0A923L2E3-F1
#
_cell.length_a   1.000
_cell.length_b   1.000
_cell.length_c   1.000
_cell.angle_alpha   90.00
_cell.angle_beta   90.00
_cell.angle_gamma   90.00
#
_symmetry.space_group_name_H-M   'P 1'
#
loop_
_entity.id
_entity.type
_entity.pdbx_description
1 polymer ?
#
loop_
_entity_poly.entity_id
_entity_poly.type
_entity_poly.pdbx_seq_one_letter_code
_entity_poly.pdbx_strand_id
1 'polypeptide(L)'
;MKRFKVFFNIEKEEKWLNEQLEKGYRCTNISRSGIYTFKKTDKRYVMRLDVQDYLPKKKLEEYKAIYEDFGWNYITGSWLGGIRYWQKEDDGQNEIFSDRQSKGSYYKRLMNYSLILGMLCLFFSFSLYNDSNLYHEGLWSMNGALFWKALVIETPFVLLKLLPAFMAVALGISYYKNYRKYSLLKGK
;
A
#
# COMPACT_ATOMS: atom_id res chain seq x y z
N MET A 1 -9.21 -19.91 1.22
CA MET A 1 -8.42 -19.40 2.37
C MET A 1 -8.54 -17.89 2.42
N LYS A 2 -8.85 -17.30 3.58
CA LYS A 2 -8.82 -15.85 3.78
C LYS A 2 -7.56 -15.49 4.58
N ARG A 3 -6.90 -14.38 4.23
CA ARG A 3 -5.74 -13.85 4.95
C ARG A 3 -5.88 -12.36 5.15
N PHE A 4 -5.65 -11.89 6.37
CA PHE A 4 -5.61 -10.47 6.68
C PHE A 4 -4.16 -9.99 6.65
N LYS A 5 -3.89 -8.94 5.87
CA LYS A 5 -2.59 -8.27 5.85
C LYS A 5 -2.76 -6.84 5.34
N VAL A 6 -1.95 -5.92 5.84
CA VAL A 6 -1.96 -4.52 5.38
C VAL A 6 -0.57 -4.18 4.87
N PHE A 7 -0.52 -3.54 3.70
CA PHE A 7 0.72 -3.12 3.07
C PHE A 7 0.70 -1.61 2.82
N PHE A 8 1.81 -0.96 3.15
CA PHE A 8 2.07 0.45 2.81
C PHE A 8 3.05 0.58 1.64
N ASN A 9 3.58 -0.54 1.16
CA ASN A 9 4.50 -0.60 0.02
C ASN A 9 3.93 -1.59 -0.99
N ILE A 10 3.61 -1.07 -2.17
CA ILE A 10 2.92 -1.79 -3.25
C ILE A 10 3.79 -2.90 -3.83
N GLU A 11 5.10 -2.71 -3.91
CA GLU A 11 6.02 -3.76 -4.36
C GLU A 11 6.09 -4.94 -3.37
N LYS A 12 6.05 -4.65 -2.07
CA LYS A 12 5.99 -5.69 -1.04
C LYS A 12 4.66 -6.44 -1.08
N GLU A 13 3.56 -5.74 -1.34
CA GLU A 13 2.25 -6.34 -1.54
C GLU A 13 2.26 -7.26 -2.77
N GLU A 14 2.77 -6.79 -3.91
CA GLU A 14 2.91 -7.57 -5.13
C GLU A 14 3.73 -8.83 -4.90
N LYS A 15 4.90 -8.70 -4.27
CA LYS A 15 5.76 -9.84 -3.97
C LYS A 15 5.04 -10.86 -3.10
N TRP A 16 4.39 -10.41 -2.03
CA TRP A 16 3.67 -11.32 -1.13
C TRP A 16 2.49 -12.02 -1.80
N LEU A 17 1.79 -11.33 -2.70
CA LEU A 17 0.71 -11.91 -3.51
C LEU A 17 1.26 -13.00 -4.41
N ASN A 18 2.32 -12.73 -5.17
CA ASN A 18 2.97 -13.73 -6.02
C ASN A 18 3.49 -14.94 -5.23
N GLU A 19 4.07 -14.74 -4.03
CA GLU A 19 4.46 -15.84 -3.13
C GLU A 19 3.27 -16.72 -2.70
N GLN A 20 2.03 -16.20 -2.70
CA GLN A 20 0.85 -17.03 -2.48
C GLN A 20 0.44 -17.75 -3.75
N LEU A 21 0.53 -17.11 -4.91
CA LEU A 21 0.15 -17.72 -6.18
C LEU A 21 1.07 -18.89 -6.55
N GLU A 22 2.37 -18.75 -6.28
CA GLU A 22 3.37 -19.83 -6.45
C GLU A 22 3.06 -21.08 -5.63
N LYS A 23 2.35 -20.94 -4.51
CA LYS A 23 1.93 -22.05 -3.66
C LYS A 23 0.68 -22.78 -4.19
N GLY A 24 0.25 -22.50 -5.42
CA GLY A 24 -0.94 -23.11 -6.03
C GLY A 24 -2.24 -22.44 -5.59
N TYR A 25 -2.20 -21.11 -5.37
CA TYR A 25 -3.40 -20.35 -5.05
C TYR A 25 -3.71 -19.34 -6.15
N ARG A 26 -5.00 -18.96 -6.26
CA ARG A 26 -5.50 -17.87 -7.09
C ARG A 26 -6.20 -16.86 -6.19
N CYS A 27 -5.91 -15.58 -6.37
CA CYS A 27 -6.65 -14.53 -5.69
C CYS A 27 -8.02 -14.36 -6.36
N THR A 28 -9.08 -14.29 -5.57
CA THR A 28 -10.45 -14.10 -6.09
C THR A 28 -11.08 -12.80 -5.62
N ASN A 29 -10.67 -12.28 -4.47
CA ASN A 29 -11.23 -11.06 -3.92
C ASN A 29 -10.23 -10.39 -2.98
N ILE A 30 -10.17 -9.06 -3.03
CA ILE A 30 -9.36 -8.22 -2.15
C ILE A 30 -10.31 -7.20 -1.50
N SER A 31 -10.62 -7.44 -0.23
CA SER A 31 -11.44 -6.52 0.56
C SER A 31 -10.73 -5.18 0.74
N ARG A 32 -11.52 -4.11 0.82
CA ARG A 32 -11.05 -2.77 1.23
C ARG A 32 -10.42 -2.76 2.63
N SER A 33 -10.76 -3.73 3.47
CA SER A 33 -10.20 -3.90 4.81
C SER A 33 -8.90 -4.71 4.87
N GLY A 34 -8.23 -4.98 3.75
CA GLY A 34 -6.98 -5.77 3.76
C GLY A 34 -7.18 -7.28 3.95
N ILE A 35 -8.36 -7.80 3.59
CA ILE A 35 -8.66 -9.23 3.58
C ILE A 35 -8.52 -9.76 2.16
N TYR A 36 -7.55 -10.65 1.95
CA TYR A 36 -7.30 -11.32 0.68
C TYR A 36 -7.94 -12.71 0.71
N THR A 37 -8.72 -13.02 -0.33
CA THR A 37 -9.38 -14.31 -0.49
C THR A 37 -8.70 -15.10 -1.60
N PHE A 38 -8.21 -16.28 -1.24
CA PHE A 38 -7.51 -17.20 -2.13
C PHE A 38 -8.30 -18.50 -2.31
N LYS A 39 -8.30 -19.04 -3.53
CA LYS A 39 -8.76 -20.40 -3.84
C LYS A 39 -7.58 -21.24 -4.30
N LYS A 40 -7.58 -22.54 -3.99
CA LYS A 40 -6.57 -23.47 -4.55
C LYS A 40 -6.82 -23.64 -6.04
N THR A 41 -5.75 -23.78 -6.79
CA THR A 41 -5.79 -24.00 -8.24
C THR A 41 -4.54 -24.74 -8.67
N ASP A 42 -4.67 -25.57 -9.70
CA ASP A 42 -3.54 -26.33 -10.27
C ASP A 42 -2.76 -25.50 -11.30
N LYS A 43 -3.32 -24.36 -11.71
CA LYS A 43 -2.71 -23.43 -12.68
C LYS A 43 -1.83 -22.42 -11.96
N ARG A 44 -0.72 -22.03 -12.60
CA ARG A 44 0.13 -20.95 -12.11
C ARG A 44 -0.45 -19.61 -12.54
N TYR A 45 -0.54 -18.69 -11.60
CA TYR A 45 -1.00 -17.33 -11.83
C TYR A 45 0.08 -16.34 -11.42
N VAL A 46 0.13 -15.21 -12.12
CA VAL A 46 0.97 -14.07 -11.77
C VAL A 46 0.08 -12.87 -11.51
N MET A 47 0.49 -12.06 -10.53
CA MET A 47 -0.19 -10.82 -10.19
C MET A 47 0.75 -9.64 -10.28
N ARG A 48 0.21 -8.55 -10.83
CA ARG A 48 0.88 -7.26 -10.95
C ARG A 48 -0.03 -6.17 -10.42
N LEU A 49 0.56 -5.19 -9.74
CA LEU A 49 -0.16 -4.02 -9.25
C LEU A 49 0.27 -2.80 -10.06
N ASP A 50 -0.71 -2.09 -10.62
CA ASP A 50 -0.48 -0.77 -11.20
C ASP A 50 -1.04 0.31 -10.27
N VAL A 51 -0.36 1.44 -10.24
CA VAL A 51 -0.81 2.65 -9.55
C VAL A 51 -1.16 3.67 -10.59
N GLN A 52 -2.43 4.04 -10.61
CA GLN A 52 -2.93 5.05 -11.52
C GLN A 52 -3.65 6.16 -10.77
N ASP A 53 -3.52 7.36 -11.31
CA ASP A 53 -4.28 8.51 -10.85
C ASP A 53 -5.78 8.31 -11.13
N TYR A 54 -6.60 9.20 -10.58
CA TYR A 54 -8.04 9.18 -10.82
C TYR A 54 -8.35 9.19 -12.32
N LEU A 55 -9.00 8.14 -12.80
CA LEU A 55 -9.49 8.02 -14.17
C LEU A 55 -11.02 8.19 -14.17
N PRO A 56 -11.58 9.01 -15.08
CA PRO A 56 -13.01 9.00 -15.36
C PRO A 56 -13.49 7.60 -15.72
N LYS A 57 -14.71 7.22 -15.31
CA LYS A 57 -15.26 5.87 -15.53
C LYS A 57 -15.06 5.35 -16.95
N LYS A 58 -15.33 6.17 -17.96
CA LYS A 58 -15.17 5.79 -19.38
C LYS A 58 -13.73 5.38 -19.73
N LYS A 59 -12.75 6.20 -19.34
CA LYS A 59 -11.32 5.91 -19.57
C LYS A 59 -10.84 4.71 -18.75
N LEU A 60 -11.46 4.47 -17.58
CA LEU A 60 -11.14 3.30 -16.76
C LEU A 60 -11.62 2.01 -17.44
N GLU A 61 -12.81 2.00 -18.04
CA GLU A 61 -13.30 0.83 -18.79
C GLU A 61 -12.47 0.59 -20.06
N GLU A 62 -12.12 1.65 -20.80
CA GLU A 62 -11.19 1.56 -21.95
C GLU A 62 -9.83 1.00 -21.52
N TYR A 63 -9.28 1.50 -20.42
CA TYR A 63 -8.03 1.00 -19.85
C TYR A 63 -8.14 -0.48 -19.45
N LYS A 64 -9.25 -0.91 -18.84
CA LYS A 64 -9.43 -2.32 -18.46
C LYS A 64 -9.52 -3.23 -19.67
N ALA A 65 -10.28 -2.83 -20.69
CA ALA A 65 -10.47 -3.61 -21.91
C ALA A 65 -9.12 -3.93 -22.58
N ILE A 66 -8.21 -2.94 -22.64
CA ILE A 66 -6.85 -3.15 -23.18
C ILE A 66 -6.13 -4.29 -22.45
N TYR A 67 -6.16 -4.32 -21.11
CA TYR A 67 -5.48 -5.38 -20.35
C TYR A 67 -6.17 -6.73 -20.44
N GLU A 68 -7.51 -6.74 -20.52
CA GLU A 68 -8.30 -7.95 -20.72
C GLU A 68 -7.99 -8.60 -22.08
N ASP A 69 -7.75 -7.80 -23.13
CA ASP A 69 -7.30 -8.29 -24.44
C ASP A 69 -5.93 -9.00 -24.38
N PHE A 70 -5.06 -8.58 -23.45
CA PHE A 70 -3.78 -9.25 -23.16
C PHE A 70 -3.88 -10.42 -22.17
N GLY A 71 -5.10 -10.82 -21.80
CA GLY A 71 -5.39 -11.95 -20.90
C GLY A 71 -5.30 -11.62 -19.41
N TRP A 72 -5.18 -10.34 -19.03
CA TRP A 72 -5.19 -9.94 -17.63
C TRP A 72 -6.62 -9.80 -17.10
N ASN A 73 -6.88 -10.44 -15.96
CA ASN A 73 -8.15 -10.31 -15.26
C ASN A 73 -8.03 -9.23 -14.20
N TYR A 74 -8.94 -8.25 -14.24
CA TYR A 74 -9.04 -7.23 -13.21
C TYR A 74 -9.64 -7.80 -11.93
N ILE A 75 -8.94 -7.62 -10.80
CA ILE A 75 -9.48 -7.93 -9.48
C ILE A 75 -9.87 -6.62 -8.82
N THR A 76 -11.15 -6.49 -8.49
CA THR A 76 -11.65 -5.38 -7.68
C THR A 76 -10.95 -5.40 -6.32
N GLY A 77 -10.21 -4.34 -6.01
CA GLY A 77 -9.37 -4.29 -4.82
C GLY A 77 -9.20 -2.90 -4.20
N SER A 78 -8.93 -2.95 -2.90
CA SER A 78 -8.42 -1.94 -1.94
C SER A 78 -9.08 -0.55 -1.81
N TRP A 79 -8.92 -0.01 -0.59
CA TRP A 79 -9.39 1.29 -0.09
C TRP A 79 -8.63 2.49 -0.68
N LEU A 80 -7.38 2.27 -1.11
CA LEU A 80 -6.51 3.30 -1.68
C LEU A 80 -6.80 3.44 -3.17
N GLY A 81 -7.63 4.43 -3.53
CA GLY A 81 -8.31 4.63 -4.82
C GLY A 81 -7.47 4.82 -6.09
N GLY A 82 -6.25 4.27 -6.15
CA GLY A 82 -5.40 4.26 -7.33
C GLY A 82 -4.72 2.92 -7.63
N ILE A 83 -4.84 1.91 -6.75
CA ILE A 83 -4.21 0.61 -6.95
C ILE A 83 -5.12 -0.29 -7.79
N ARG A 84 -4.59 -0.83 -8.89
CA ARG A 84 -5.27 -1.74 -9.81
C ARG A 84 -4.58 -3.09 -9.75
N TYR A 85 -5.36 -4.13 -9.45
CA TYR A 85 -4.85 -5.50 -9.30
C TYR A 85 -5.12 -6.27 -10.58
N TRP A 86 -4.07 -6.76 -11.21
CA TRP A 86 -4.12 -7.50 -12.46
C TRP A 86 -3.63 -8.92 -12.23
N GLN A 87 -4.43 -9.91 -12.63
CA GLN A 87 -4.07 -11.32 -12.50
C GLN A 87 -4.16 -12.07 -13.83
N LYS A 88 -3.09 -12.78 -14.22
CA LYS A 88 -3.01 -13.54 -15.46
C LYS A 88 -2.47 -14.95 -15.19
N GLU A 89 -2.85 -15.93 -16.02
CA GLU A 89 -2.24 -17.26 -16.00
C GLU A 89 -0.79 -17.16 -16.54
N ASP A 90 0.15 -17.82 -15.89
CA ASP A 90 1.58 -17.70 -16.22
C ASP A 90 1.86 -18.25 -17.64
N ASP A 91 2.08 -17.34 -18.59
CA ASP A 91 2.40 -17.64 -19.99
C ASP A 91 3.83 -17.20 -20.38
N GLY A 92 4.65 -16.83 -19.39
CA GLY A 92 5.98 -16.27 -19.60
C GLY A 92 6.02 -14.79 -19.98
N GLN A 93 4.90 -14.19 -20.41
CA GLN A 93 4.76 -12.75 -20.71
C GLN A 93 4.01 -12.04 -19.58
N ASN A 94 4.73 -11.88 -18.47
CA ASN A 94 4.17 -11.44 -17.19
C ASN A 94 4.46 -9.95 -16.85
N GLU A 95 4.94 -9.16 -17.82
CA GLU A 95 5.17 -7.72 -17.65
C GLU A 95 3.98 -6.92 -18.17
N ILE A 96 3.48 -6.00 -17.33
CA ILE A 96 2.43 -5.02 -17.71
C ILE A 96 3.02 -3.85 -18.51
N PHE A 97 4.31 -3.57 -18.34
CA PHE A 97 5.02 -2.49 -19.01
C PHE A 97 6.20 -3.05 -19.78
N SER A 98 6.13 -3.07 -21.11
CA SER A 98 7.27 -3.40 -21.98
C SER A 98 8.30 -2.26 -22.01
N ASP A 99 7.81 -1.02 -22.00
CA ASP A 99 8.66 0.13 -22.33
C ASP A 99 9.28 0.79 -21.11
N ARG A 100 10.55 1.17 -21.25
CA ARG A 100 11.32 1.87 -20.22
C ARG A 100 10.67 3.19 -19.80
N GLN A 101 10.08 3.92 -20.73
CA GLN A 101 9.40 5.19 -20.47
C GLN A 101 8.13 5.00 -19.62
N SER A 102 7.39 3.92 -19.88
CA SER A 102 6.20 3.54 -19.12
C SER A 102 6.58 3.12 -17.69
N LYS A 103 7.67 2.36 -17.51
CA LYS A 103 8.24 2.04 -16.19
C LYS A 103 8.67 3.30 -15.43
N GLY A 104 9.30 4.27 -16.12
CA GLY A 104 9.68 5.55 -15.51
C GLY A 104 8.47 6.35 -15.03
N SER A 105 7.42 6.43 -15.86
CA SER A 105 6.17 7.10 -15.49
C SER A 105 5.48 6.43 -14.30
N TYR A 106 5.50 5.10 -14.22
CA TYR A 106 5.00 4.34 -13.08
C TYR A 106 5.72 4.72 -11.77
N TYR A 107 7.06 4.70 -11.75
CA TYR A 107 7.81 5.06 -10.54
C TYR A 107 7.62 6.53 -10.15
N LYS A 108 7.44 7.43 -11.12
CA LYS A 108 7.08 8.83 -10.85
C LYS A 108 5.73 8.94 -10.12
N ARG A 109 4.71 8.20 -10.57
CA ARG A 109 3.39 8.16 -9.90
C ARG A 109 3.51 7.59 -8.48
N LEU A 110 4.24 6.48 -8.32
CA LEU A 110 4.43 5.83 -7.02
C LEU A 110 5.19 6.73 -6.02
N MET A 111 6.15 7.51 -6.52
CA MET A 111 6.87 8.52 -5.76
C MET A 111 5.93 9.65 -5.31
N ASN A 112 5.15 10.23 -6.22
CA ASN A 112 4.17 11.28 -5.89
C ASN A 112 3.12 10.79 -4.88
N TYR A 113 2.65 9.55 -5.04
CA TYR A 113 1.72 8.92 -4.11
C TYR A 113 2.30 8.82 -2.70
N SER A 114 3.55 8.34 -2.59
CA SER A 114 4.26 8.26 -1.30
C SER A 114 4.47 9.64 -0.68
N LEU A 115 4.74 10.66 -1.49
CA LEU A 115 4.93 12.04 -1.04
C LEU A 115 3.63 12.64 -0.49
N ILE A 116 2.53 12.55 -1.25
CA ILE A 116 1.23 13.11 -0.84
C ILE A 116 0.74 12.46 0.46
N LEU A 117 0.78 11.14 0.54
CA LEU A 117 0.41 10.44 1.78
C LEU A 117 1.35 10.78 2.94
N GLY A 118 2.65 10.91 2.67
CA GLY A 118 3.64 11.28 3.69
C GLY A 118 3.36 12.67 4.26
N MET A 119 3.06 13.64 3.39
CA MET A 119 2.70 15.01 3.77
C MET A 119 1.40 15.05 4.59
N LEU A 120 0.38 14.28 4.20
CA LEU A 120 -0.84 14.15 4.99
C LEU A 120 -0.56 13.58 6.38
N CYS A 121 0.26 12.52 6.47
CA CYS A 121 0.65 11.93 7.75
C CYS A 121 1.43 12.93 8.63
N LEU A 122 2.32 13.73 8.05
CA LEU A 122 3.03 14.79 8.77
C LEU A 122 2.08 15.88 9.26
N PHE A 123 1.12 16.30 8.43
CA PHE A 123 0.10 17.28 8.81
C PHE A 123 -0.74 16.78 9.99
N PHE A 124 -1.22 15.52 9.93
CA PHE A 124 -1.94 14.91 11.05
C PHE A 124 -1.06 14.79 12.30
N SER A 125 0.21 14.41 12.15
CA SER A 125 1.16 14.34 13.28
C SER A 125 1.32 15.70 13.94
N PHE A 126 1.54 16.74 13.13
CA PHE A 126 1.70 18.11 13.60
C PHE A 126 0.45 18.59 14.33
N SER A 127 -0.74 18.38 13.75
CA SER A 127 -2.02 18.75 14.39
C SER A 127 -2.21 18.04 15.74
N LEU A 128 -1.89 16.74 15.83
CA LEU A 128 -2.06 15.96 17.07
C LEU A 128 -1.07 16.37 18.17
N TYR A 129 0.16 16.74 17.80
CA TYR A 129 1.20 17.14 18.75
C TYR A 129 1.09 18.61 19.18
N ASN A 130 0.51 19.46 18.33
CA ASN A 130 0.34 20.88 18.64
C ASN A 130 -0.74 21.12 19.69
N ASP A 131 -1.82 20.32 19.69
CA ASP A 131 -2.96 20.49 20.60
C ASP A 131 -2.88 19.65 21.88
N SER A 132 -2.00 18.64 21.94
CA SER A 132 -1.97 17.73 23.10
C SER A 132 -0.58 17.21 23.44
N ASN A 133 -0.25 17.24 24.73
CA ASN A 133 0.86 16.47 25.25
C ASN A 133 0.65 14.96 24.96
N LEU A 134 1.76 14.25 24.75
CA LEU A 134 1.73 12.83 24.42
C LEU A 134 1.00 12.04 25.51
N TYR A 135 1.34 12.30 26.77
CA TYR A 135 0.64 11.84 27.96
C TYR A 135 -0.12 12.99 28.62
N HIS A 136 -1.13 12.69 29.44
CA HIS A 136 -1.78 13.70 30.26
C HIS A 136 -0.80 14.35 31.24
N GLU A 137 -0.93 15.65 31.46
CA GLU A 137 -0.02 16.43 32.31
C GLU A 137 0.00 15.94 33.77
N GLY A 138 -1.13 15.45 34.26
CA GLY A 138 -1.26 14.91 35.61
C GLY A 138 -0.72 13.48 35.78
N LEU A 139 -0.28 12.80 34.71
CA LEU A 139 0.22 11.43 34.82
C LEU A 139 1.44 11.36 35.75
N TRP A 140 2.37 12.30 35.60
CA TRP A 140 3.64 12.31 36.33
C TRP A 140 3.51 12.72 37.81
N SER A 141 2.36 13.29 38.21
CA SER A 141 2.09 13.65 39.61
C SER A 141 1.33 12.57 40.39
N MET A 142 0.91 11.49 39.74
CA MET A 142 0.24 10.36 40.39
C MET A 142 1.23 9.50 41.19
N ASN A 143 0.78 8.97 42.34
CA ASN A 143 1.58 8.09 43.20
C ASN A 143 1.08 6.64 43.20
N GLY A 144 2.01 5.70 43.35
CA GLY A 144 1.73 4.29 43.60
C GLY A 144 0.95 3.59 42.49
N ALA A 145 -0.09 2.82 42.85
CA ALA A 145 -0.83 1.97 41.92
C ALA A 145 -1.65 2.77 40.87
N LEU A 146 -2.01 4.02 41.15
CA LEU A 146 -2.76 4.87 40.22
C LEU A 146 -1.90 5.28 39.02
N PHE A 147 -0.63 5.61 39.25
CA PHE A 147 0.35 5.91 38.20
C PHE A 147 0.46 4.75 37.19
N TRP A 148 0.71 3.54 37.69
CA TRP A 148 0.89 2.38 36.82
C TRP A 148 -0.37 2.02 36.02
N LYS A 149 -1.57 2.19 36.60
CA LYS A 149 -2.83 1.99 35.88
C LYS A 149 -3.02 3.05 34.79
N ALA A 150 -2.82 4.32 35.12
CA ALA A 150 -2.94 5.41 34.17
C ALA A 150 -1.94 5.26 33.01
N LEU A 151 -0.68 4.90 33.31
CA LEU A 151 0.35 4.65 32.30
C LEU A 151 -0.04 3.55 31.32
N VAL A 152 -0.51 2.40 31.81
CA VAL A 152 -0.93 1.28 30.96
C VAL A 152 -2.13 1.64 30.09
N ILE A 153 -3.07 2.42 30.62
CA ILE A 153 -4.26 2.87 29.88
C ILE A 153 -3.90 3.92 28.83
N GLU A 154 -3.01 4.87 29.14
CA GLU A 154 -2.64 5.95 28.23
C GLU A 154 -1.69 5.50 27.12
N THR A 155 -0.81 4.53 27.38
CA THR A 155 0.23 4.08 26.43
C THR A 155 -0.34 3.70 25.05
N PRO A 156 -1.44 2.92 24.92
CA PRO A 156 -2.05 2.64 23.61
C PRO A 156 -2.48 3.89 22.85
N PHE A 157 -3.02 4.91 23.54
CA PHE A 157 -3.43 6.15 22.90
C PHE A 157 -2.23 6.98 22.46
N VAL A 158 -1.15 6.99 23.25
CA VAL A 158 0.11 7.61 22.86
C VAL A 158 0.68 6.95 21.61
N LEU A 159 0.70 5.62 21.57
CA LEU A 159 1.14 4.86 20.39
C LEU A 159 0.28 5.18 19.16
N LEU A 160 -1.04 5.32 19.34
CA LEU A 160 -1.94 5.72 18.27
C LEU A 160 -1.67 7.15 17.77
N LYS A 161 -1.37 8.10 18.67
CA LYS A 161 -0.96 9.48 18.31
C LYS A 161 0.36 9.50 17.55
N LEU A 162 1.30 8.62 17.88
CA LEU A 162 2.61 8.52 17.23
C LEU A 162 2.55 7.81 15.86
N LEU A 163 1.51 7.01 15.61
CA LEU A 163 1.34 6.21 14.40
C LEU A 163 1.51 7.03 13.10
N PRO A 164 0.90 8.23 12.93
CA PRO A 164 1.06 9.03 11.72
C PRO A 164 2.52 9.45 11.47
N ALA A 165 3.29 9.76 12.51
CA ALA A 165 4.70 10.11 12.35
C ALA A 165 5.54 8.92 11.87
N PHE A 166 5.31 7.74 12.46
CA PHE A 166 5.95 6.51 11.99
C PHE A 166 5.56 6.17 10.54
N MET A 167 4.29 6.38 10.16
CA MET A 167 3.84 6.21 8.78
C MET A 167 4.52 7.19 7.83
N ALA A 168 4.69 8.45 8.22
CA ALA A 168 5.40 9.46 7.41
C ALA A 168 6.85 9.03 7.12
N VAL A 169 7.57 8.52 8.12
CA VAL A 169 8.94 8.00 7.94
C VAL A 169 8.96 6.81 6.97
N ALA A 170 8.05 5.85 7.14
CA ALA A 170 7.96 4.67 6.26
C ALA A 170 7.67 5.08 4.80
N LEU A 171 6.79 6.06 4.60
CA LEU A 171 6.46 6.62 3.29
C LEU A 171 7.63 7.43 2.69
N GLY A 172 8.41 8.14 3.50
CA GLY A 172 9.65 8.79 3.07
C GLY A 172 10.71 7.80 2.57
N ILE A 173 10.86 6.66 3.25
CA ILE A 173 11.73 5.57 2.78
C ILE A 173 11.21 4.99 1.45
N SER A 174 9.89 4.82 1.32
CA SER A 174 9.26 4.38 0.07
C SER A 174 9.53 5.37 -1.07
N TYR A 175 9.31 6.67 -0.84
CA TYR A 175 9.60 7.75 -1.78
C TYR A 175 11.04 7.67 -2.28
N TYR A 176 12.02 7.59 -1.38
CA TYR A 176 13.44 7.55 -1.75
C TYR A 176 13.78 6.35 -2.63
N LYS A 177 13.24 5.16 -2.29
CA LYS A 177 13.44 3.94 -3.10
C LYS A 177 12.89 4.11 -4.51
N ASN A 178 11.69 4.67 -4.64
CA ASN A 178 11.04 4.89 -5.94
C ASN A 178 11.74 5.98 -6.75
N TYR A 179 12.21 7.05 -6.09
CA TYR A 179 13.01 8.10 -6.70
C TYR A 179 14.32 7.55 -7.30
N ARG A 180 15.03 6.69 -6.56
CA ARG A 180 16.27 6.05 -7.07
C ARG A 180 16.01 5.20 -8.31
N LYS A 181 14.90 4.46 -8.34
CA LYS A 181 14.52 3.67 -9.54
C LYS A 181 14.14 4.58 -10.71
N TYR A 182 13.38 5.64 -10.44
CA TYR A 182 13.02 6.64 -11.43
C TYR A 182 14.25 7.33 -12.04
N SER A 183 15.22 7.74 -11.22
CA SER A 183 16.43 8.44 -11.70
C SER A 183 17.31 7.54 -12.57
N LEU A 184 17.47 6.27 -12.20
CA LEU A 184 18.18 5.28 -13.03
C LEU A 184 17.52 5.08 -14.40
N LEU A 185 16.19 5.11 -14.46
CA LEU A 185 15.45 4.96 -15.70
C LEU A 185 15.57 6.21 -16.60
N LYS A 186 15.71 7.40 -16.03
CA LYS A 186 15.85 8.68 -16.74
C LYS A 186 17.28 8.98 -17.20
N GLY A 187 18.30 8.39 -16.56
CA GLY A 187 19.72 8.71 -16.76
C GLY A 187 20.46 7.97 -17.90
N LYS A 188 19.77 7.23 -18.78
CA LYS A 188 20.32 6.73 -20.05
C LYS A 188 19.26 6.91 -21.13
#